data_AF-A0A1F9KMF1-F1
#
_entry.id   AF-A0A1F9KMF1-F1
#
_cell.length_a   1.000
_cell.length_b   1.000
_cell.length_c   1.000
_cell.angle_alpha   90.00
_cell.angle_beta   90.00
_cell.angle_gamma   90.00
#
_symmetry.space_group_name_H-M   'P 1'
#
loop_
_entity.id
_entity.type
_entity.pdbx_description
1 polymer ?
#
loop_
_entity_poly.entity_id
_entity_poly.type
_entity_poly.pdbx_seq_one_letter_code
_entity_poly.pdbx_strand_id
1 'polypeptide(L)' 'MILRAKRTRRFCLFAVPLAWVLAIARVATAVEVGDKAPDFTLPSTTGGNVILRQFQGRKLVLLEFYVSDFRPT' A
#
# COMPACT_ATOMS: atom_id res chain seq x y z
N MET A 1 8.09 21.00 -47.68
CA MET A 1 8.57 19.63 -47.99
C MET A 1 7.99 18.70 -46.94
N ILE A 2 7.00 17.89 -47.34
CA ILE A 2 6.16 17.08 -46.44
C ILE A 2 6.84 15.72 -46.24
N LEU A 3 6.99 15.24 -45.00
CA LEU A 3 7.33 13.84 -44.74
C LEU A 3 6.21 13.17 -43.94
N ARG A 4 5.33 12.51 -44.71
CA ARG A 4 4.44 11.45 -44.25
C ARG A 4 5.32 10.23 -43.91
N ALA A 5 5.29 9.76 -42.67
CA ALA A 5 5.82 8.44 -42.32
C ALA A 5 4.75 7.65 -41.54
N LYS A 6 3.97 6.89 -42.31
CA LYS A 6 3.06 5.87 -41.81
C LYS A 6 3.91 4.71 -41.26
N ARG A 7 4.19 4.65 -39.96
CA ARG A 7 4.94 3.55 -39.33
C ARG A 7 4.10 2.80 -38.26
N THR A 8 3.12 2.07 -38.78
CA THR A 8 2.80 0.65 -38.52
C THR A 8 2.77 0.06 -37.08
N ARG A 9 1.57 0.13 -36.48
CA ARG A 9 0.68 -0.99 -36.00
C ARG A 9 1.17 -2.15 -35.11
N ARG A 10 2.46 -2.36 -34.82
CA ARG A 10 2.93 -3.43 -33.89
C ARG A 10 3.07 -3.00 -32.44
N PHE A 11 3.05 -1.69 -32.19
CA PHE A 11 3.13 -1.11 -30.84
C PHE A 11 1.87 -1.39 -29.99
N CYS A 12 0.71 -1.72 -30.58
CA CYS A 12 -0.53 -1.96 -29.84
C CYS A 12 -0.58 -3.29 -29.07
N LEU A 13 0.11 -4.35 -29.52
CA LEU A 13 -0.02 -5.68 -28.90
C LEU A 13 0.65 -5.79 -27.52
N PHE A 14 1.66 -4.96 -27.25
CA PHE A 14 2.30 -4.86 -25.93
C PHE A 14 1.71 -3.74 -25.05
N ALA A 15 1.06 -2.75 -25.65
CA ALA A 15 0.46 -1.64 -24.91
C ALA A 15 -0.76 -2.07 -24.09
N VAL A 16 -1.57 -3.00 -24.60
CA VAL A 16 -2.79 -3.48 -23.91
C VAL A 16 -2.49 -4.30 -22.65
N PRO A 17 -1.62 -5.34 -22.66
CA PRO A 17 -1.30 -6.08 -21.43
C PRO A 17 -0.57 -5.21 -20.41
N LEU A 18 0.31 -4.30 -20.85
CA LEU A 18 0.99 -3.35 -19.95
C LEU A 18 0.00 -2.37 -19.30
N ALA A 19 -0.95 -1.83 -20.07
CA ALA A 19 -2.02 -0.98 -19.53
C ALA A 19 -2.90 -1.75 -18.54
N TRP A 20 -3.14 -3.05 -18.79
CA TRP A 20 -3.93 -3.88 -17.88
C TRP A 20 -3.18 -4.18 -16.57
N VAL A 21 -1.87 -4.41 -16.62
CA VAL A 21 -1.01 -4.56 -15.44
C VAL A 21 -0.98 -3.26 -14.62
N LEU A 22 -0.85 -2.10 -15.27
CA LEU A 22 -0.91 -0.80 -14.61
C LEU A 22 -2.28 -0.50 -13.99
N ALA A 23 -3.38 -0.96 -14.60
CA ALA A 23 -4.73 -0.76 -14.07
C ALA A 23 -5.02 -1.57 -12.78
N ILE A 24 -4.29 -2.68 -12.55
CA ILE A 24 -4.42 -3.51 -11.35
C ILE A 24 -3.40 -3.11 -10.28
N ALA A 25 -2.40 -2.30 -10.63
CA ALA A 25 -1.41 -1.80 -9.69
C ALA A 25 -2.09 -0.91 -8.63
N ARG A 26 -2.20 -1.43 -7.40
CA ARG A 26 -2.66 -0.65 -6.26
C ARG A 26 -1.56 0.29 -5.81
N VAL A 27 -1.78 1.58 -6.02
CA VAL A 27 -1.00 2.63 -5.37
C VAL A 27 -1.46 2.70 -3.91
N ALA A 28 -0.53 2.52 -2.97
CA ALA A 28 -0.80 2.80 -1.56
C ALA A 28 -0.89 4.32 -1.39
N THR A 29 -2.07 4.83 -1.04
CA THR A 29 -2.26 6.23 -0.67
C THR A 29 -1.85 6.43 0.79
N ALA A 30 -1.31 7.60 1.11
CA ALA A 30 -1.08 7.98 2.51
C ALA A 30 -2.41 8.07 3.25
N VAL A 31 -2.41 7.73 4.54
CA VAL A 31 -3.58 7.89 5.42
C VAL A 31 -3.70 9.37 5.79
N GLU A 32 -4.91 9.92 5.74
CA GLU A 32 -5.18 11.31 6.10
C GLU A 32 -5.81 11.43 7.50
N VAL A 33 -5.77 12.64 8.06
CA VAL A 33 -6.40 12.92 9.36
C VAL A 33 -7.92 12.81 9.22
N GLY A 34 -8.53 12.02 10.10
CA GLY A 34 -9.98 11.75 10.09
C GLY A 34 -10.35 10.46 9.36
N ASP A 35 -9.44 9.89 8.57
CA ASP A 35 -9.64 8.57 8.00
C ASP A 35 -9.76 7.50 9.09
N LYS A 36 -10.53 6.46 8.78
CA LYS A 36 -10.53 5.26 9.60
C LYS A 36 -9.14 4.62 9.52
N ALA A 37 -8.49 4.46 10.67
CA ALA A 37 -7.21 3.78 10.77
C ALA A 37 -7.27 2.38 10.11
N PRO A 38 -6.32 2.03 9.23
CA PRO A 38 -6.21 0.70 8.64
C PRO A 38 -6.07 -0.36 9.72
N ASP A 39 -6.80 -1.48 9.58
CA ASP A 39 -6.72 -2.56 10.55
C ASP A 39 -5.42 -3.35 10.41
N PHE A 40 -4.93 -3.88 11.52
CA PHE A 40 -3.77 -4.75 11.54
C PHE A 40 -3.90 -5.79 12.66
N THR A 41 -3.15 -6.87 12.50
CA THR A 41 -2.95 -7.90 13.50
C THR A 41 -1.46 -8.09 13.70
N LEU A 42 -0.98 -7.92 14.93
CA LEU A 42 0.43 -8.08 15.29
C LEU A 42 0.61 -9.11 16.40
N PRO A 43 1.72 -9.87 16.40
CA PRO A 43 2.05 -10.74 17.52
C PRO A 43 2.37 -9.89 18.77
N SER A 44 1.90 -10.36 19.94
CA SER A 44 2.23 -9.75 21.23
C SER A 44 3.47 -10.39 21.85
N THR A 45 4.26 -9.61 22.59
CA THR A 45 5.37 -10.11 23.43
C THR A 45 4.87 -10.92 24.63
N THR A 46 3.62 -10.72 25.06
CA THR A 46 2.99 -11.48 26.16
C THR A 46 2.24 -12.72 25.67
N GLY A 47 2.38 -13.09 24.39
CA GLY A 47 1.63 -14.16 23.76
C GLY A 47 0.30 -13.71 23.15
N GLY A 48 -0.17 -14.47 22.15
CA GLY A 48 -1.37 -14.14 21.37
C GLY A 48 -1.15 -12.98 20.38
N ASN A 49 -2.27 -12.45 19.86
CA ASN A 49 -2.28 -11.38 18.86
C ASN A 49 -2.99 -10.13 19.38
N VAL A 50 -2.49 -8.97 18.97
CA VAL A 50 -3.14 -7.66 19.13
C VAL A 50 -3.79 -7.28 17.80
N ILE A 51 -5.08 -6.96 17.81
CA ILE A 51 -5.85 -6.55 16.63
C ILE A 51 -6.34 -5.12 16.83
N LEU A 52 -6.10 -4.20 15.90
CA LEU A 52 -6.47 -2.79 16.10
C LEU A 52 -7.99 -2.60 16.32
N ARG A 53 -8.82 -3.32 15.55
CA ARG A 53 -10.29 -3.25 15.66
C ARG A 53 -10.85 -3.50 17.06
N GLN A 54 -10.15 -4.23 17.94
CA GLN A 54 -10.63 -4.51 19.30
C GLN A 54 -10.71 -3.25 20.18
N PHE A 55 -9.99 -2.18 19.82
CA PHE A 55 -9.96 -0.93 20.57
C PHE A 55 -10.96 0.12 20.05
N GLN A 56 -11.59 -0.11 18.90
CA GLN A 56 -12.52 0.84 18.28
C GLN A 56 -13.69 1.19 19.22
N GLY A 57 -13.90 2.49 19.44
CA GLY A 57 -14.99 3.00 20.31
C GLY A 57 -14.80 2.74 21.81
N ARG A 58 -13.69 2.13 22.23
CA ARG A 58 -13.43 1.80 23.64
C ARG A 58 -12.34 2.68 24.25
N LYS A 59 -11.29 2.99 23.50
CA LYS A 59 -10.11 3.75 23.97
C LYS A 59 -9.49 4.55 22.83
N LEU A 60 -8.78 5.63 23.19
CA LEU A 60 -7.83 6.27 22.28
C LEU A 60 -6.61 5.35 22.09
N VAL A 61 -6.10 5.27 20.86
CA VAL A 61 -4.95 4.43 20.49
C VAL A 61 -3.86 5.32 19.92
N LEU A 62 -2.68 5.26 20.53
CA LEU A 62 -1.44 5.82 19.99
C LEU A 62 -0.63 4.68 19.38
N LEU A 63 -0.22 4.83 18.12
CA LEU A 63 0.68 3.89 17.45
C LEU A 63 2.08 4.48 17.40
N GLU A 64 3.04 3.74 17.91
CA GLU A 64 4.43 4.16 17.96
C GLU A 64 5.28 3.15 17.18
N PHE A 65 5.94 3.64 16.13
CA PHE A 65 6.77 2.82 15.25
C PHE A 65 8.24 3.12 15.53
N TYR A 66 8.93 2.15 16.12
CA TYR A 66 10.36 2.24 16.40
C TYR A 66 11.16 1.40 15.42
N VAL A 67 12.33 1.92 15.03
CA VAL A 67 13.29 1.21 14.17
C VAL A 67 14.51 0.87 15.03
N SER A 68 14.80 -0.43 15.16
CA SER A 68 16.02 -0.99 15.80
C SER A 68 16.05 -1.13 17.34
N ASP A 69 15.17 -1.96 17.94
CA ASP A 69 14.94 -1.92 19.40
C ASP A 69 15.18 -3.21 20.22
N PHE A 70 16.09 -4.12 19.83
CA PHE A 70 16.45 -5.22 20.76
C PHE A 70 17.92 -5.67 20.62
N ARG A 71 18.88 -4.77 20.87
CA ARG A 71 20.28 -5.19 21.10
C ARG A 71 20.67 -4.88 22.54
N PRO A 72 21.07 -5.89 23.35
CA PRO A 72 21.83 -5.59 24.55
C PRO A 72 23.20 -5.04 24.11
N THR A 73 23.57 -3.86 24.60
CA THR A 73 24.95 -3.36 24.56
C THR A 73 25.85 -4.15 25.49
#